data_AF-A0A2E1H469-F1
#
_entry.id   AF-A0A2E1H469-F1
#
_cell.length_a   1.000
_cell.length_b   1.000
_cell.length_c   1.000
_cell.angle_alpha   90.00
_cell.angle_beta   90.00
_cell.angle_gamma   90.00
#
_symmetry.space_group_name_H-M   'P 1'
#
loop_
_entity.id
_entity.type
_entity.pdbx_description
1 polymer ?
#
loop_
_entity_poly.entity_id
_entity_poly.type
_entity_poly.pdbx_seq_one_letter_code
_entity_poly.pdbx_strand_id
1 'polypeptide(L)'
;MLTIRSGKMGLRNRHYLLVTLTFLSLLGAIWQAELFGRGFEFDQVKLTVHLCFAISALLSFPGVVFTGYKLISNPTWRQTHNRWVGAFVSLVGFAVLTALYMFVDAQRKT
;
A
#
# COMPACT_ATOMS: atom_id res chain seq x y z
N MET A 1 -5.24 6.49 -19.83
CA MET A 1 -5.50 5.12 -19.31
C MET A 1 -4.21 4.59 -18.68
N LEU A 2 -4.07 4.66 -17.34
CA LEU A 2 -2.88 4.19 -16.62
C LEU A 2 -2.78 2.67 -16.73
N THR A 3 -1.99 2.20 -17.69
CA THR A 3 -1.68 0.78 -17.85
C THR A 3 -0.40 0.52 -17.07
N ILE A 4 -0.50 -0.11 -15.90
CA ILE A 4 0.70 -0.60 -15.21
C ILE A 4 1.38 -1.60 -16.16
N ARG A 5 2.56 -1.23 -16.65
CA ARG A 5 3.20 -1.83 -17.83
C ARG A 5 3.43 -3.34 -17.70
N SER A 6 3.51 -3.86 -16.47
CA SER A 6 3.66 -5.28 -16.16
C SER A 6 2.39 -6.13 -16.29
N GLY A 7 1.18 -5.53 -16.37
CA GLY A 7 -0.11 -6.22 -16.44
C GLY A 7 -0.54 -6.72 -17.83
N LYS A 8 0.39 -6.73 -18.80
CA LYS A 8 0.18 -7.29 -20.15
C LYS A 8 0.35 -8.81 -20.09
N MET A 9 -0.41 -9.55 -20.93
CA MET A 9 -0.46 -11.02 -20.88
C MET A 9 0.92 -11.71 -20.89
N GLY A 10 1.90 -11.16 -21.62
CA GLY A 10 3.27 -11.70 -21.68
C GLY A 10 4.21 -11.35 -20.50
N LEU A 11 3.76 -10.58 -19.50
CA LEU A 11 4.57 -10.15 -18.35
C LEU A 11 3.95 -10.54 -16.99
N ARG A 12 2.93 -11.42 -16.99
CA ARG A 12 2.20 -11.84 -15.78
C ARG A 12 3.11 -12.40 -14.69
N ASN A 13 4.11 -13.21 -15.03
CA ASN A 13 5.06 -13.75 -14.04
C ASN A 13 5.86 -12.64 -13.35
N ARG A 14 6.30 -11.62 -14.10
CA ARG A 14 6.98 -10.45 -13.51
C ARG A 14 6.02 -9.63 -12.65
N HIS A 15 4.77 -9.49 -13.07
CA HIS A 15 3.76 -8.82 -12.26
C HIS A 15 3.52 -9.55 -10.92
N TYR A 16 3.34 -10.87 -10.94
CA TYR A 16 3.18 -11.64 -9.70
C TYR A 16 4.41 -11.56 -8.79
N LEU A 17 5.62 -11.65 -9.37
CA LEU A 17 6.85 -11.44 -8.60
C LEU A 17 6.86 -10.07 -7.91
N LEU A 18 6.54 -9.00 -8.63
CA LEU A 18 6.48 -7.64 -8.08
C LEU A 18 5.39 -7.50 -7.01
N VAL A 19 4.24 -8.14 -7.18
CA VAL A 19 3.17 -8.17 -6.17
C VAL A 19 3.64 -8.90 -4.91
N THR A 20 4.29 -10.04 -5.04
CA THR A 20 4.87 -10.77 -3.90
C THR A 20 5.92 -9.93 -3.17
N LEU A 21 6.83 -9.28 -3.90
CA LEU A 21 7.81 -8.36 -3.30
C LEU A 21 7.15 -7.18 -2.58
N THR A 22 6.08 -6.63 -3.17
CA THR A 22 5.30 -5.54 -2.54
C THR A 22 4.65 -6.02 -1.25
N PHE A 23 4.06 -7.22 -1.25
CA PHE A 23 3.47 -7.82 -0.06
C PHE A 23 4.50 -8.03 1.05
N LEU A 24 5.68 -8.59 0.73
CA LEU A 24 6.77 -8.76 1.69
C LEU A 24 7.28 -7.42 2.22
N SER A 25 7.39 -6.42 1.35
CA SER A 25 7.80 -5.06 1.74
C SER A 25 6.76 -4.40 2.65
N LEU A 26 5.46 -4.64 2.42
CA LEU A 26 4.39 -4.14 3.28
C LEU A 26 4.47 -4.77 4.68
N LEU A 27 4.73 -6.08 4.77
CA LEU A 27 4.97 -6.74 6.06
C LEU A 27 6.17 -6.14 6.78
N GLY A 28 7.27 -5.90 6.06
CA GLY A 28 8.45 -5.23 6.59
C GLY A 28 8.15 -3.81 7.10
N ALA A 29 7.33 -3.04 6.36
CA ALA A 29 6.91 -1.70 6.77
C ALA A 29 6.05 -1.72 8.04
N ILE A 30 5.14 -2.68 8.18
CA ILE A 30 4.34 -2.86 9.40
C ILE A 30 5.24 -3.20 10.59
N TRP A 31 6.20 -4.12 10.41
CA TRP A 31 7.17 -4.47 11.44
C TRP A 31 8.03 -3.27 11.86
N GLN A 32 8.50 -2.48 10.89
CA GLN A 32 9.24 -1.25 11.14
C GLN A 32 8.40 -0.21 11.89
N ALA A 33 7.12 -0.07 11.52
CA ALA A 33 6.18 0.81 12.21
C ALA A 33 5.98 0.40 13.68
N GLU A 34 5.92 -0.90 13.97
CA GLU A 34 5.84 -1.42 15.34
C GLU A 34 7.11 -1.09 16.15
N LEU A 35 8.29 -1.29 15.57
CA LEU A 35 9.56 -0.92 16.21
C LEU A 35 9.61 0.58 16.53
N PHE A 36 9.19 1.43 15.60
CA PHE A 36 9.16 2.87 15.81
C PHE A 36 8.08 3.32 16.78
N GLY A 37 6.89 2.72 16.77
CA GLY A 37 5.83 3.01 17.75
C GLY A 37 6.25 2.71 19.19
N ARG A 38 7.12 1.72 19.39
CA ARG A 38 7.73 1.41 20.70
C ARG A 38 8.84 2.38 21.09
N GLY A 39 9.60 2.90 20.13
CA GLY A 39 10.79 3.72 20.37
C GLY A 39 10.61 5.24 20.30
N PHE A 40 9.52 5.73 19.72
CA PHE A 40 9.27 7.16 19.51
C PHE A 40 7.91 7.59 20.06
N GLU A 41 7.84 8.84 20.49
CA GLU A 41 6.62 9.59 20.72
C GLU A 41 6.30 10.43 19.48
N PHE A 42 5.06 10.31 19.03
CA PHE A 42 4.57 11.04 17.87
C PHE A 42 3.45 11.98 18.30
N ASP A 43 3.37 13.13 17.62
CA ASP A 43 2.20 13.98 17.69
C ASP A 43 0.94 13.19 17.30
N GLN A 44 -0.11 13.29 18.13
CA GLN A 44 -1.33 12.50 17.98
C GLN A 44 -2.07 12.80 16.67
N VAL A 45 -2.07 14.06 16.22
CA VAL A 45 -2.74 14.46 14.98
C VAL A 45 -1.99 13.89 13.78
N LYS A 46 -0.67 14.05 13.74
CA LYS A 46 0.17 13.51 12.65
C LYS A 46 0.06 11.98 12.56
N LEU A 47 0.11 11.30 13.71
CA LEU A 47 -0.07 9.84 13.79
C LEU A 47 -1.46 9.42 13.30
N THR A 48 -2.52 10.09 13.74
CA THR A 48 -3.90 9.79 13.31
C THR A 48 -4.06 9.92 11.80
N VAL A 49 -3.55 11.01 11.21
CA VAL A 49 -3.60 11.23 9.76
C VAL A 49 -2.88 10.12 9.02
N HIS A 50 -1.67 9.73 9.45
CA HIS A 50 -0.94 8.62 8.87
C HIS A 50 -1.73 7.31 8.94
N LEU A 51 -2.27 6.98 10.11
CA LEU A 51 -3.05 5.77 10.34
C LEU A 51 -4.32 5.73 9.47
N CYS A 52 -5.00 6.85 9.26
CA CYS A 52 -6.15 6.90 8.35
C CYS A 52 -5.78 6.44 6.94
N PHE A 53 -4.66 6.91 6.39
CA PHE A 53 -4.19 6.47 5.07
C PHE A 53 -3.69 5.03 5.07
N ALA A 54 -2.92 4.63 6.08
CA ALA A 54 -2.36 3.29 6.19
C ALA A 54 -3.46 2.21 6.33
N ILE A 55 -4.44 2.44 7.21
CA ILE A 55 -5.59 1.53 7.39
C ILE A 55 -6.45 1.50 6.13
N SER A 56 -6.72 2.65 5.51
CA SER A 56 -7.49 2.68 4.25
C SER A 56 -6.78 1.90 3.13
N ALA A 57 -5.47 2.02 3.02
CA ALA A 57 -4.67 1.24 2.07
C ALA A 57 -4.83 -0.26 2.34
N LEU A 58 -4.69 -0.68 3.60
CA LEU A 58 -4.85 -2.09 4.01
C LEU A 58 -6.25 -2.62 3.70
N LEU A 59 -7.30 -1.86 4.00
CA LEU A 59 -8.70 -2.22 3.72
C LEU A 59 -9.00 -2.30 2.22
N SER A 60 -8.28 -1.54 1.39
CA SER A 60 -8.44 -1.60 -0.07
C SER A 60 -7.72 -2.78 -0.72
N PHE A 61 -6.72 -3.36 -0.05
CA PHE A 61 -5.90 -4.45 -0.58
C PHE A 61 -6.71 -5.72 -0.94
N PRO A 62 -7.67 -6.21 -0.13
CA PRO A 62 -8.56 -7.31 -0.53
C PRO A 62 -9.29 -7.06 -1.85
N GLY A 63 -9.72 -5.82 -2.11
CA GLY A 63 -10.36 -5.43 -3.37
C GLY A 63 -9.40 -5.54 -4.56
N VAL A 64 -8.14 -5.14 -4.40
CA VAL A 64 -7.08 -5.31 -5.40
C VAL A 64 -6.85 -6.79 -5.72
N VAL A 65 -6.73 -7.63 -4.68
CA VAL A 65 -6.50 -9.07 -4.82
C VAL A 65 -7.68 -9.75 -5.50
N PHE A 66 -8.91 -9.49 -5.01
CA PHE A 66 -10.13 -10.08 -5.56
C PHE A 66 -10.31 -9.75 -7.05
N THR A 67 -10.18 -8.46 -7.39
CA THR A 67 -10.31 -8.03 -8.78
C THR A 67 -9.17 -8.53 -9.66
N GLY A 68 -7.97 -8.69 -9.11
CA GLY A 68 -6.84 -9.32 -9.79
C GLY A 68 -7.09 -10.80 -10.10
N TYR A 69 -7.65 -11.55 -9.14
CA TYR A 69 -8.04 -12.94 -9.35
C TYR A 69 -9.14 -13.07 -10.42
N LYS A 70 -10.20 -12.25 -10.34
CA LYS A 70 -11.26 -12.22 -11.37
C LYS A 70 -10.74 -11.85 -12.76
N LEU A 71 -9.72 -11.01 -12.85
CA LEU A 71 -9.09 -10.64 -14.11
C LEU A 71 -8.36 -11.80 -14.81
N ILE A 72 -7.95 -12.84 -14.07
CA ILE A 72 -7.30 -14.03 -14.64
C ILE A 72 -8.29 -14.80 -15.53
N SER A 73 -9.53 -14.94 -15.08
CA SER A 73 -10.58 -15.70 -15.77
C SER A 73 -11.46 -14.84 -16.67
N ASN A 74 -11.61 -13.54 -16.40
CA ASN A 74 -12.45 -12.65 -17.20
C ASN A 74 -11.79 -11.28 -17.47
N PRO A 75 -11.39 -10.97 -18.72
CA PRO A 75 -10.69 -9.72 -19.05
C PRO A 75 -11.53 -8.45 -18.87
N THR A 76 -12.86 -8.53 -18.75
CA THR A 76 -13.73 -7.36 -18.55
C THR A 76 -13.48 -6.66 -17.21
N TRP A 77 -12.93 -7.36 -16.22
CA TRP A 77 -12.60 -6.82 -14.90
C TRP A 77 -11.40 -5.87 -14.91
N ARG A 78 -10.71 -5.70 -16.05
CA ARG A 78 -9.47 -4.92 -16.13
C ARG A 78 -9.63 -3.49 -15.65
N GLN A 79 -10.71 -2.83 -16.02
CA GLN A 79 -10.94 -1.44 -15.62
C GLN A 79 -11.18 -1.33 -14.11
N THR A 80 -11.98 -2.25 -13.55
CA THR A 80 -12.25 -2.32 -12.12
C THR A 80 -10.98 -2.60 -11.33
N HIS A 81 -10.18 -3.58 -11.76
CA HIS A 81 -8.88 -3.88 -11.14
C HIS A 81 -7.95 -2.67 -11.17
N ASN A 82 -7.82 -1.99 -12.32
CA ASN A 82 -6.97 -0.80 -12.44
C ASN A 82 -7.43 0.34 -11.51
N ARG A 83 -8.74 0.51 -11.30
CA ARG A 83 -9.28 1.50 -10.34
C ARG A 83 -8.90 1.16 -8.90
N TRP A 84 -9.07 -0.11 -8.51
CA TRP A 84 -8.66 -0.59 -7.18
C TRP A 84 -7.17 -0.43 -6.95
N VAL A 85 -6.33 -0.84 -7.92
CA VAL A 85 -4.87 -0.67 -7.82
C VAL A 85 -4.51 0.81 -7.74
N GLY A 86 -5.13 1.66 -8.56
CA GLY A 86 -4.91 3.11 -8.52
C GLY A 86 -5.23 3.71 -7.16
N ALA A 87 -6.38 3.34 -6.57
CA ALA A 87 -6.76 3.78 -5.24
C ALA A 87 -5.77 3.28 -4.17
N PHE A 88 -5.42 1.99 -4.19
CA PHE A 88 -4.45 1.41 -3.26
C PHE A 88 -3.09 2.11 -3.34
N VAL A 89 -2.54 2.28 -4.54
CA VAL A 89 -1.23 2.93 -4.74
C VAL A 89 -1.26 4.38 -4.27
N SER A 90 -2.33 5.12 -4.54
CA SER A 90 -2.48 6.50 -4.05
C SER A 90 -2.53 6.55 -2.53
N LEU A 91 -3.30 5.66 -1.88
CA LEU A 91 -3.39 5.58 -0.42
C LEU A 91 -2.04 5.23 0.21
N VAL A 92 -1.31 4.28 -0.36
CA VAL A 92 0.06 3.94 0.07
C VAL A 92 1.00 5.14 -0.10
N GLY A 93 0.91 5.85 -1.24
CA GLY A 93 1.70 7.06 -1.47
C GLY A 93 1.45 8.14 -0.40
N PHE A 94 0.18 8.41 -0.09
CA PHE A 94 -0.18 9.34 1.00
C PHE A 94 0.27 8.84 2.37
N ALA A 95 0.17 7.53 2.65
CA ALA A 95 0.66 6.94 3.89
C ALA A 95 2.18 7.15 4.05
N VAL A 96 2.96 7.01 2.98
CA VAL A 96 4.42 7.29 2.98
C VAL A 96 4.70 8.77 3.25
N LEU A 97 4.02 9.69 2.55
CA LEU A 97 4.21 11.13 2.75
C LEU A 97 3.86 11.56 4.18
N THR A 98 2.77 11.03 4.72
CA THR A 98 2.33 11.32 6.09
C THR A 98 3.20 10.65 7.14
N ALA A 99 3.80 9.49 6.85
CA ALA A 99 4.82 8.90 7.72
C ALA A 99 6.03 9.83 7.83
N LEU A 100 6.57 10.31 6.70
CA LEU A 100 7.68 11.26 6.70
C LEU A 100 7.34 12.52 7.49
N TYR A 101 6.12 13.05 7.31
CA TYR A 101 5.64 14.20 8.05
C TYR A 101 5.51 13.94 9.57
N MET A 102 5.07 12.74 9.97
CA MET A 102 4.99 12.33 11.37
C MET A 102 6.36 12.34 12.06
N PHE A 103 7.43 12.04 11.33
CA PHE A 103 8.80 12.08 11.85
C PHE A 103 9.40 13.49 11.99
N VAL A 104 8.76 14.54 11.47
CA VAL A 104 9.34 15.90 11.43
C VAL A 104 9.60 16.49 12.83
N ASP A 105 8.95 16.01 13.88
CA ASP A 105 9.21 16.44 15.26
C ASP A 105 9.18 15.25 16.24
N ALA A 106 9.45 14.04 15.73
CA ALA A 106 9.33 12.83 16.53
C ALA A 106 10.44 12.79 17.59
N GLN A 107 10.05 12.57 18.84
CA GLN A 107 10.98 12.45 19.95
C GLN A 107 11.20 10.97 20.28
N ARG A 108 12.44 10.62 20.62
CA ARG A 108 12.74 9.26 21.06
C ARG A 108 12.27 9.10 22.51
N LYS A 109 11.56 8.01 22.81
CA LYS A 109 11.24 7.63 24.19
C LYS A 109 12.57 7.33 24.91
N THR A 110 12.87 8.07 25.96
CA THR A 110 14.03 7.88 26.83
C THR A 110 13.77 6.81 27.88
#